data_AF-A0A8I0PTI3-F1
#
_entry.id   AF-A0A8I0PTI3-F1
#
_cell.length_a   1.000
_cell.length_b   1.000
_cell.length_c   1.000
_cell.angle_alpha   90.00
_cell.angle_beta   90.00
_cell.angle_gamma   90.00
#
_symmetry.space_group_name_H-M   'P 1'
#
loop_
_entity.id
_entity.type
_entity.pdbx_description
1 polymer ?
#
loop_
_entity_poly.entity_id
_entity_poly.type
_entity_poly.pdbx_seq_one_letter_code
_entity_poly.pdbx_strand_id
1 'polypeptide(L)'
;MNTDIFDRLFDSDKTIESIVTICRSEAPLISVLTLHLTCESFLEAFISGRLDVCDLFANKPDNPDDVSFRMTFEHKNKLSQRLGMPRAAYDALFELNQIRNQFAHKLLHAEIPADKTAKIIDLVNSIKSAEIEIELSEEGIVYNPDNHDDSFTYRMSDQNTPVMVKLCIAYFSLFRRVALKFAE
;
A
#
# COMPACT_ATOMS: atom_id res chain seq x y z
N MET A 1 11.38 7.77 12.50
CA MET A 1 11.43 6.33 12.13
C MET A 1 12.78 6.10 11.48
N ASN A 2 13.41 4.92 11.61
CA ASN A 2 14.63 4.66 10.85
C ASN A 2 14.25 4.57 9.36
N THR A 3 14.55 5.64 8.61
CA THR A 3 14.22 5.78 7.18
C THR A 3 15.07 4.87 6.32
N ASP A 4 16.32 4.61 6.70
CA ASP A 4 17.21 3.72 5.94
C ASP A 4 16.69 2.29 5.93
N ILE A 5 16.19 1.81 7.08
CA ILE A 5 15.53 0.49 7.16
C ILE A 5 14.23 0.48 6.36
N PHE A 6 13.43 1.55 6.48
CA PHE A 6 12.17 1.65 5.75
C PHE A 6 12.39 1.62 4.23
N ASP A 7 13.27 2.47 3.71
CA ASP A 7 13.54 2.59 2.27
C ASP A 7 14.19 1.32 1.71
N ARG A 8 15.05 0.66 2.49
CA ARG A 8 15.65 -0.63 2.10
C ARG A 8 14.61 -1.74 1.96
N LEU A 9 13.59 -1.76 2.83
CA LEU A 9 12.56 -2.81 2.84
C LEU A 9 11.39 -2.49 1.89
N PHE A 10 11.04 -1.21 1.75
CA PHE A 10 10.03 -0.73 0.82
C PHE A 10 10.66 -0.41 -0.54
N ASP A 11 11.24 -1.45 -1.13
CA ASP A 11 12.01 -1.47 -2.38
C ASP A 11 11.28 -0.75 -3.54
N SER A 12 11.91 0.30 -4.09
CA SER A 12 11.34 1.13 -5.15
C SER A 12 11.07 0.36 -6.44
N ASP A 13 11.95 -0.58 -6.81
CA ASP A 13 11.85 -1.28 -8.09
C ASP A 13 10.67 -2.25 -8.07
N LYS A 14 10.55 -3.04 -7.00
CA LYS A 14 9.39 -3.93 -6.78
C LYS A 14 8.08 -3.17 -6.66
N THR A 15 8.15 -1.97 -6.07
CA THR A 15 7.00 -1.09 -5.93
C THR A 15 6.51 -0.60 -7.30
N ILE A 16 7.43 -0.20 -8.19
CA ILE A 16 7.10 0.17 -9.57
C ILE A 16 6.51 -1.02 -10.34
N GLU A 17 7.12 -2.21 -10.25
CA GLU A 17 6.59 -3.43 -10.87
C GLU A 17 5.17 -3.77 -10.40
N SER A 18 4.90 -3.57 -9.10
CA SER A 18 3.57 -3.77 -8.53
C SER A 18 2.55 -2.78 -9.10
N ILE A 19 2.91 -1.49 -9.21
CA ILE A 19 2.06 -0.46 -9.82
C ILE A 19 1.75 -0.81 -11.28
N VAL A 20 2.78 -1.16 -12.05
CA VAL A 20 2.63 -1.52 -13.47
C VAL A 20 1.73 -2.74 -13.63
N THR A 21 1.90 -3.76 -12.77
CA THR A 21 1.05 -4.96 -12.77
C THR A 21 -0.42 -4.61 -12.49
N ILE A 22 -0.69 -3.78 -11.49
CA ILE A 22 -2.07 -3.33 -11.17
C ILE A 22 -2.67 -2.55 -12.34
N CYS A 23 -1.90 -1.67 -12.98
CA CYS A 23 -2.41 -0.83 -14.07
C CYS A 23 -2.66 -1.61 -15.36
N ARG A 24 -1.89 -2.68 -15.62
CA ARG A 24 -2.01 -3.49 -16.85
C ARG A 24 -2.91 -4.71 -16.72
N SER A 25 -3.22 -5.14 -15.50
CA SER A 25 -3.95 -6.37 -15.30
C SER A 25 -5.44 -6.21 -15.63
N GLU A 26 -5.92 -7.03 -16.56
CA GLU A 26 -7.34 -7.21 -16.83
C GLU A 26 -8.04 -8.11 -15.80
N ALA A 27 -7.27 -8.74 -14.90
CA ALA A 27 -7.77 -9.65 -13.87
C ALA A 27 -7.83 -8.94 -12.51
N PRO A 28 -9.02 -8.57 -12.00
CA PRO A 28 -9.13 -7.81 -10.75
C PRO A 28 -8.53 -8.55 -9.54
N LEU A 29 -8.59 -9.89 -9.52
CA LEU A 29 -7.97 -10.71 -8.48
C LEU A 29 -6.45 -10.51 -8.40
N ILE A 30 -5.77 -10.46 -9.54
CA ILE A 30 -4.31 -10.25 -9.60
C ILE A 30 -3.99 -8.86 -9.06
N SER A 31 -4.76 -7.84 -9.48
CA SER A 31 -4.58 -6.46 -9.02
C SER A 31 -4.79 -6.32 -7.51
N VAL A 32 -5.86 -6.90 -6.96
CA VAL A 32 -6.15 -6.87 -5.52
C VAL A 32 -5.07 -7.59 -4.72
N LEU A 33 -4.63 -8.76 -5.17
CA LEU A 33 -3.58 -9.51 -4.49
C LEU A 33 -2.24 -8.77 -4.53
N THR A 34 -1.89 -8.18 -5.67
CA THR A 34 -0.68 -7.37 -5.82
C THR A 34 -0.71 -6.19 -4.85
N LEU A 35 -1.80 -5.43 -4.83
CA LEU A 35 -1.97 -4.30 -3.91
C LEU A 35 -1.92 -4.73 -2.43
N HIS A 36 -2.52 -5.88 -2.09
CA HIS A 36 -2.47 -6.43 -0.74
C HIS A 36 -1.03 -6.75 -0.30
N LEU A 37 -0.25 -7.40 -1.16
CA LEU A 37 1.14 -7.74 -0.90
C LEU A 37 2.01 -6.48 -0.81
N THR A 38 1.79 -5.48 -1.66
CA THR A 38 2.48 -4.17 -1.54
C THR A 38 2.18 -3.50 -0.20
N CYS A 39 0.92 -3.53 0.26
CA CYS A 39 0.55 -3.02 1.58
C CYS A 39 1.18 -3.84 2.72
N GLU A 40 1.36 -5.15 2.54
CA GLU A 40 2.05 -6.00 3.50
C GLU A 40 3.54 -5.62 3.61
N SER A 41 4.23 -5.43 2.48
CA SER A 41 5.61 -4.94 2.45
C SER A 41 5.75 -3.56 3.10
N PHE A 42 4.80 -2.65 2.85
CA PHE A 42 4.76 -1.36 3.56
C PHE A 42 4.66 -1.53 5.08
N LEU A 43 3.77 -2.42 5.55
CA LEU A 43 3.62 -2.68 6.99
C LEU A 43 4.88 -3.29 7.60
N GLU A 44 5.54 -4.21 6.91
CA GLU A 44 6.81 -4.80 7.35
C GLU A 44 7.89 -3.72 7.45
N ALA A 45 8.08 -2.91 6.41
CA ALA A 45 9.03 -1.81 6.39
C ALA A 45 8.75 -0.80 7.52
N PHE A 46 7.48 -0.44 7.73
CA PHE A 46 7.06 0.47 8.80
C PHE A 46 7.41 -0.09 10.18
N ILE A 47 7.04 -1.33 10.47
CA ILE A 47 7.30 -1.94 11.78
C ILE A 47 8.81 -2.07 12.00
N SER A 48 9.56 -2.60 11.03
CA SER A 48 11.01 -2.74 11.10
C SER A 48 11.70 -1.39 11.32
N GLY A 49 11.31 -0.33 10.60
CA GLY A 49 11.84 1.02 10.79
C GLY A 49 11.42 1.66 12.11
N ARG A 50 10.28 1.29 12.69
CA ARG A 50 9.84 1.78 14.01
C ARG A 50 10.55 1.08 15.17
N LEU A 51 10.92 -0.18 15.00
CA LEU A 51 11.61 -0.98 16.01
C LEU A 51 13.13 -0.97 15.85
N ASP A 52 13.65 -0.44 14.74
CA ASP A 52 15.07 -0.42 14.39
C ASP A 52 15.66 -1.84 14.20
N VAL A 53 14.89 -2.73 13.58
CA VAL A 53 15.26 -4.14 13.33
C VAL A 53 15.01 -4.48 11.86
N CYS A 54 16.08 -4.54 11.06
CA CYS A 54 15.99 -4.68 9.60
C CYS A 54 15.48 -6.07 9.16
N ASP A 55 15.90 -7.13 9.85
CA ASP A 55 15.62 -8.52 9.51
C ASP A 55 14.43 -9.10 10.29
N LEU A 56 13.62 -8.24 10.92
CA LEU A 56 12.49 -8.65 11.77
C LEU A 56 11.53 -9.63 11.07
N PHE A 57 11.26 -9.44 9.78
CA PHE A 57 10.40 -10.33 8.98
C PHE A 57 11.19 -11.23 8.03
N ALA A 58 12.51 -11.33 8.20
CA ALA A 58 13.33 -12.20 7.37
C ALA A 58 13.01 -13.68 7.64
N ASN A 59 12.96 -14.47 6.56
CA ASN A 59 12.85 -15.93 6.69
C ASN A 59 14.08 -16.54 7.38
N LYS A 60 15.22 -15.86 7.30
CA LYS A 60 16.46 -16.21 7.96
C LYS A 60 17.05 -14.94 8.56
N PRO A 61 16.93 -14.73 9.89
CA PRO A 61 17.56 -13.63 10.59
C PRO A 61 19.09 -13.64 10.40
N ASP A 62 19.71 -12.47 10.50
CA ASP A 62 21.16 -12.30 10.37
C ASP A 62 21.89 -12.87 11.60
N ASN A 63 21.29 -12.73 12.78
CA ASN A 63 21.76 -13.34 14.02
C ASN A 63 21.23 -14.78 14.17
N PRO A 64 22.09 -15.81 14.29
CA PRO A 64 21.66 -17.21 14.43
C PRO A 64 20.82 -17.52 15.68
N ASP A 65 20.92 -16.69 16.72
CA ASP A 65 20.15 -16.86 17.95
C ASP A 65 18.72 -16.27 17.84
N ASP A 66 18.44 -15.47 16.81
CA ASP A 66 17.13 -14.86 16.60
C ASP A 66 16.17 -15.82 15.90
N VAL A 67 14.91 -15.81 16.33
CA VAL A 67 13.85 -16.67 15.78
C VAL A 67 13.19 -16.01 14.56
N SER A 68 12.83 -16.83 13.56
CA SER A 68 12.02 -16.33 12.44
C SER A 68 10.66 -15.86 12.96
N PHE A 69 10.39 -14.57 12.76
CA PHE A 69 9.19 -13.93 13.25
C PHE A 69 8.19 -13.75 12.10
N ARG A 70 7.04 -14.42 12.22
CA ARG A 70 5.98 -14.40 11.21
C ARG A 70 4.69 -13.85 11.80
N MET A 71 4.10 -12.90 11.09
CA MET A 71 2.81 -12.31 11.44
C MET A 71 1.90 -12.30 10.21
N THR A 72 0.61 -12.50 10.43
CA THR A 72 -0.40 -12.26 9.39
C THR A 72 -0.56 -10.76 9.13
N PHE A 73 -1.02 -10.37 7.94
CA PHE A 73 -1.39 -8.99 7.60
C PHE A 73 -2.20 -8.27 8.70
N GLU A 74 -3.24 -8.90 9.25
CA GLU A 74 -4.09 -8.29 10.28
C GLU A 74 -3.29 -7.92 11.54
N HIS A 75 -2.46 -8.85 12.04
CA HIS A 75 -1.61 -8.60 13.19
C HIS A 75 -0.55 -7.53 12.89
N LYS A 76 0.02 -7.49 11.68
CA LYS A 76 0.93 -6.42 11.26
C LYS A 76 0.22 -5.06 11.30
N ASN A 77 -0.97 -4.96 10.73
CA ASN A 77 -1.77 -3.72 10.74
C ASN A 77 -2.08 -3.25 12.18
N LYS A 78 -2.51 -4.17 13.06
CA LYS A 78 -2.74 -3.87 14.49
C LYS A 78 -1.46 -3.37 15.17
N LEU A 79 -0.32 -4.03 14.94
CA LEU A 79 0.96 -3.63 15.53
C LEU A 79 1.39 -2.24 15.01
N SER A 80 1.32 -1.99 13.71
CA SER A 80 1.62 -0.67 13.14
C SER A 80 0.79 0.45 13.76
N GLN A 81 -0.51 0.21 13.99
CA GLN A 81 -1.38 1.16 14.71
C GLN A 81 -0.86 1.43 16.13
N ARG A 82 -0.46 0.39 16.86
CA ARG A 82 0.11 0.53 18.22
C ARG A 82 1.47 1.23 18.22
N LEU A 83 2.22 1.15 17.12
CA LEU A 83 3.50 1.84 16.93
C LEU A 83 3.37 3.30 16.46
N GLY A 84 2.14 3.78 16.28
CA GLY A 84 1.82 5.19 16.03
C GLY A 84 1.13 5.48 14.70
N MET A 85 0.96 4.48 13.82
CA MET A 85 0.27 4.67 12.54
C MET A 85 -1.14 5.25 12.76
N PRO A 86 -1.56 6.28 11.99
CA PRO A 86 -2.87 6.90 12.14
C PRO A 86 -4.01 5.87 12.08
N ARG A 87 -5.05 6.10 12.90
CA ARG A 87 -6.21 5.20 12.93
C ARG A 87 -6.89 5.08 11.57
N ALA A 88 -6.99 6.17 10.82
CA ALA A 88 -7.54 6.16 9.47
C ALA A 88 -6.74 5.26 8.50
N ALA A 89 -5.41 5.23 8.62
CA ALA A 89 -4.57 4.31 7.83
C ALA A 89 -4.81 2.85 8.20
N TYR A 90 -4.94 2.54 9.50
CA TYR A 90 -5.31 1.21 9.97
C TYR A 90 -6.67 0.77 9.41
N ASP A 91 -7.68 1.65 9.47
CA ASP A 91 -9.02 1.35 8.99
C ASP A 91 -9.04 1.17 7.46
N ALA A 92 -8.24 1.93 6.70
CA ALA A 92 -8.11 1.75 5.25
C ALA A 92 -7.51 0.36 4.92
N LEU A 93 -6.37 0.01 5.52
CA LEU A 93 -5.75 -1.31 5.34
C LEU A 93 -6.67 -2.46 5.76
N PHE A 94 -7.53 -2.24 6.77
CA PHE A 94 -8.56 -3.21 7.13
C PHE A 94 -9.58 -3.40 6.00
N GLU A 95 -10.03 -2.33 5.35
CA GLU A 95 -10.92 -2.42 4.19
C GLU A 95 -10.28 -3.15 3.01
N LEU A 96 -8.98 -2.94 2.73
CA LEU A 96 -8.27 -3.73 1.71
C LEU A 96 -8.30 -5.23 2.02
N ASN A 97 -8.06 -5.60 3.28
CA ASN A 97 -8.09 -6.99 3.68
C ASN A 97 -9.50 -7.60 3.52
N GLN A 98 -10.57 -6.83 3.75
CA GLN A 98 -11.94 -7.25 3.47
C GLN A 98 -12.17 -7.46 1.97
N ILE A 99 -11.71 -6.54 1.11
CA ILE A 99 -11.79 -6.69 -0.35
C ILE A 99 -11.05 -7.97 -0.78
N ARG A 100 -9.81 -8.17 -0.32
CA ARG A 100 -9.02 -9.38 -0.61
C ARG A 100 -9.75 -10.67 -0.19
N ASN A 101 -10.37 -10.69 0.99
CA ASN A 101 -11.13 -11.85 1.45
C ASN A 101 -12.37 -12.12 0.58
N GLN A 102 -13.07 -11.08 0.12
CA GLN A 102 -14.19 -11.25 -0.81
C GLN A 102 -13.75 -11.90 -2.11
N PHE A 103 -12.62 -11.47 -2.67
CA PHE A 103 -12.01 -12.07 -3.85
C PHE A 103 -11.60 -13.53 -3.63
N ALA A 104 -11.08 -13.87 -2.44
CA ALA A 104 -10.75 -15.26 -2.11
C ALA A 104 -11.99 -16.18 -2.05
N HIS A 105 -13.14 -15.67 -1.61
CA HIS A 105 -14.37 -16.47 -1.49
C HIS A 105 -15.23 -16.51 -2.76
N LYS A 106 -15.23 -15.44 -3.57
CA LYS A 106 -16.08 -15.32 -4.77
C LYS A 106 -15.30 -15.49 -6.09
N LEU A 107 -13.99 -15.71 -6.02
CA LEU A 107 -13.09 -15.93 -7.17
C LEU A 107 -13.31 -14.88 -8.28
N LEU A 108 -13.66 -15.34 -9.49
CA LEU A 108 -13.80 -14.51 -10.70
C LEU A 108 -15.08 -13.67 -10.72
N HIS A 109 -16.01 -13.87 -9.78
CA HIS A 109 -17.27 -13.13 -9.70
C HIS A 109 -17.24 -12.01 -8.65
N ALA A 110 -16.08 -11.76 -8.05
CA ALA A 110 -15.91 -10.67 -7.11
C ALA A 110 -15.78 -9.33 -7.85
N GLU A 111 -16.57 -8.37 -7.41
CA GLU A 111 -16.42 -6.97 -7.78
C GLU A 111 -15.97 -6.17 -6.55
N ILE A 112 -15.28 -5.05 -6.79
CA ILE A 112 -14.87 -4.15 -5.72
C ILE A 112 -16.06 -3.25 -5.40
N PRO A 113 -16.61 -3.31 -4.18
CA PRO A 113 -17.77 -2.51 -3.85
C PRO A 113 -17.44 -0.99 -3.88
N ALA A 114 -18.31 -0.20 -4.51
CA ALA A 114 -18.10 1.24 -4.66
C ALA A 114 -18.06 1.96 -3.30
N ASP A 115 -18.85 1.50 -2.33
CA ASP A 115 -18.87 1.99 -0.95
C ASP A 115 -17.52 1.78 -0.23
N LYS A 116 -16.87 0.64 -0.47
CA LYS A 116 -15.53 0.36 0.06
C LYS A 116 -14.48 1.30 -0.51
N THR A 117 -14.56 1.57 -1.81
CA THR A 117 -13.65 2.48 -2.49
C THR A 117 -13.82 3.91 -1.96
N ALA A 118 -15.05 4.41 -1.89
CA ALA A 118 -15.34 5.74 -1.33
C ALA A 118 -14.85 5.88 0.11
N LYS A 119 -15.11 4.86 0.95
CA LYS A 119 -14.64 4.85 2.34
C LYS A 119 -13.11 4.93 2.45
N ILE A 120 -12.37 4.18 1.61
CA ILE A 120 -10.90 4.22 1.60
C ILE A 120 -10.42 5.64 1.24
N ILE A 121 -11.02 6.27 0.22
CA ILE A 121 -10.69 7.62 -0.22
C ILE A 121 -10.90 8.63 0.92
N ASP A 122 -12.04 8.56 1.60
CA ASP A 122 -12.36 9.43 2.74
C ASP A 122 -11.36 9.24 3.89
N LEU A 123 -11.00 7.99 4.19
CA LEU A 123 -9.99 7.68 5.21
C LEU A 123 -8.62 8.26 4.84
N VAL A 124 -8.18 8.12 3.59
CA VAL A 124 -6.90 8.68 3.12
C VAL A 124 -6.91 10.20 3.21
N ASN A 125 -7.99 10.85 2.77
CA ASN A 125 -8.15 12.30 2.85
C ASN A 125 -8.12 12.83 4.30
N SER A 126 -8.60 12.04 5.27
CA SER A 126 -8.57 12.41 6.69
C SER A 126 -7.17 12.40 7.31
N ILE A 127 -6.19 11.76 6.65
CA ILE A 127 -4.79 11.78 7.09
C ILE A 127 -4.14 13.03 6.52
N LYS A 128 -3.69 13.94 7.41
CA LYS A 128 -2.97 15.15 7.00
C LYS A 128 -1.75 14.79 6.13
N SER A 129 -1.59 15.46 5.00
CA SER A 129 -0.32 15.52 4.28
C SER A 129 0.66 16.41 5.06
N ALA A 130 1.96 16.28 4.81
CA ALA A 130 2.96 17.22 5.33
C ALA A 130 2.66 18.66 4.88
N GLU A 131 3.48 19.65 5.30
CA GLU A 131 3.24 21.09 5.10
C GLU A 131 2.82 21.51 3.67
N ILE A 132 3.19 20.73 2.66
CA ILE A 132 2.67 20.85 1.29
C ILE A 132 1.57 19.80 1.09
N GLU A 133 0.32 20.27 1.12
CA GLU A 133 -0.87 19.45 0.97
C GLU A 133 -1.16 19.21 -0.52
N ILE A 134 -0.73 18.05 -1.04
CA ILE A 134 -1.25 17.54 -2.31
C ILE A 134 -2.57 16.85 -1.99
N GLU A 135 -3.67 17.36 -2.53
CA GLU A 135 -4.97 16.72 -2.42
C GLU A 135 -4.98 15.38 -3.16
N LEU A 136 -5.66 14.37 -2.62
CA LEU A 136 -5.73 13.05 -3.26
C LEU A 136 -6.38 13.12 -4.65
N SER A 137 -7.29 14.07 -4.86
CA SER A 137 -7.95 14.38 -6.14
C SER A 137 -6.94 14.74 -7.25
N GLU A 138 -5.83 15.38 -6.89
CA GLU A 138 -4.77 15.82 -7.81
C GLU A 138 -3.70 14.74 -8.05
N GLU A 139 -3.70 13.68 -7.23
CA GLU A 139 -2.75 12.59 -7.36
C GLU A 139 -3.07 11.65 -8.54
N GLY A 140 -2.04 10.96 -9.02
CA GLY A 140 -2.14 10.09 -10.17
C GLY A 140 -0.89 9.25 -10.38
N ILE A 141 -0.94 8.37 -11.39
CA ILE A 141 0.18 7.55 -11.83
C ILE A 141 0.54 7.98 -13.24
N VAL A 142 1.82 8.28 -13.45
CA VAL A 142 2.39 8.56 -14.76
C VAL A 142 3.49 7.54 -14.98
N TYR A 143 3.37 6.75 -16.05
CA TYR A 143 4.39 5.77 -16.43
C TYR A 143 4.78 6.02 -17.88
N ASN A 144 6.04 6.38 -18.09
CA ASN A 144 6.62 6.70 -19.40
C ASN A 144 7.93 5.92 -19.55
N PRO A 145 7.87 4.65 -20.00
CA PRO A 145 9.08 3.89 -20.29
C PRO A 145 9.76 4.41 -21.56
N ASP A 146 11.04 4.09 -21.74
CA ASP A 146 11.84 4.51 -22.91
C ASP A 146 11.21 4.07 -24.24
N ASN A 147 10.38 3.02 -24.23
CA ASN A 147 9.55 2.63 -25.35
C ASN A 147 8.13 3.23 -25.21
N HIS A 148 7.85 4.31 -25.96
CA HIS A 148 6.65 5.13 -25.84
C HIS A 148 5.31 4.38 -25.96
N ASP A 149 5.29 3.21 -26.62
CA ASP A 149 4.07 2.41 -26.83
C ASP A 149 3.44 1.87 -25.52
N ASP A 150 4.21 1.87 -24.44
CA ASP A 150 3.82 1.29 -23.15
C ASP A 150 3.44 2.35 -22.09
N SER A 151 3.36 3.62 -22.51
CA SER A 151 3.07 4.74 -21.62
C SER A 151 1.60 4.80 -21.20
N PHE A 152 1.35 5.18 -19.94
CA PHE A 152 0.00 5.44 -19.45
C PHE A 152 -0.02 6.54 -18.40
N THR A 153 -1.16 7.21 -18.29
CA THR A 153 -1.42 8.22 -17.27
C THR A 153 -2.82 8.02 -16.71
N TYR A 154 -2.89 7.92 -15.39
CA TYR A 154 -4.14 7.84 -14.65
C TYR A 154 -4.19 8.93 -13.59
N ARG A 155 -5.37 9.49 -13.36
CA ARG A 155 -5.60 10.54 -12.35
C ARG A 155 -6.76 10.13 -11.46
N MET A 156 -6.64 10.43 -10.17
CA MET A 156 -7.68 10.10 -9.19
C MET A 156 -9.02 10.74 -9.55
N SER A 157 -9.00 12.00 -9.98
CA SER A 157 -10.17 12.76 -10.38
C SER A 157 -10.84 12.26 -11.67
N ASP A 158 -10.17 11.47 -12.50
CA ASP A 158 -10.72 11.01 -13.77
C ASP A 158 -11.77 9.91 -13.53
N GLN A 159 -12.97 10.09 -14.10
CA GLN A 159 -14.07 9.13 -14.02
C GLN A 159 -13.74 7.82 -14.74
N ASN A 160 -12.91 7.87 -15.78
CA ASN A 160 -12.52 6.70 -16.57
C ASN A 160 -11.36 5.91 -15.95
N THR A 161 -10.72 6.43 -14.90
CA THR A 161 -9.66 5.67 -14.21
C THR A 161 -10.27 4.43 -13.55
N PRO A 162 -9.76 3.21 -13.86
CA PRO A 162 -10.29 1.98 -13.30
C PRO A 162 -10.27 1.98 -11.77
N VAL A 163 -11.27 1.34 -11.14
CA VAL A 163 -11.40 1.30 -9.67
C VAL A 163 -10.14 0.78 -8.99
N MET A 164 -9.51 -0.27 -9.54
CA MET A 164 -8.25 -0.80 -9.00
C MET A 164 -7.10 0.20 -9.06
N VAL A 165 -7.03 1.00 -10.12
CA VAL A 165 -6.02 2.05 -10.26
C VAL A 165 -6.29 3.19 -9.28
N LYS A 166 -7.55 3.55 -9.04
CA LYS A 166 -7.92 4.51 -7.97
C LYS A 166 -7.52 4.02 -6.59
N LEU A 167 -7.76 2.74 -6.29
CA LEU A 167 -7.30 2.14 -5.04
C LEU A 167 -5.77 2.18 -4.93
N CYS A 168 -5.06 1.85 -6.01
CA CYS A 168 -3.61 1.96 -6.07
C CYS A 168 -3.15 3.38 -5.70
N ILE A 169 -3.66 4.41 -6.39
CA ILE A 169 -3.35 5.82 -6.11
C ILE A 169 -3.64 6.15 -4.63
N ALA A 170 -4.79 5.75 -4.10
CA ALA A 170 -5.17 6.02 -2.71
C ALA A 170 -4.19 5.39 -1.69
N TYR A 171 -3.77 4.14 -1.88
CA TYR A 171 -2.81 3.49 -0.97
C TYR A 171 -1.40 4.08 -1.07
N PHE A 172 -0.96 4.47 -2.27
CA PHE A 172 0.33 5.16 -2.42
C PHE A 172 0.32 6.54 -1.77
N SER A 173 -0.79 7.28 -1.88
CA SER A 173 -1.01 8.51 -1.12
C SER A 173 -0.97 8.26 0.39
N LEU A 174 -1.62 7.19 0.87
CA LEU A 174 -1.59 6.77 2.27
C LEU A 174 -0.17 6.48 2.74
N PHE A 175 0.63 5.73 1.96
CA PHE A 175 2.02 5.41 2.31
C PHE A 175 2.84 6.69 2.48
N ARG A 176 2.74 7.61 1.52
CA ARG A 176 3.42 8.92 1.56
C ARG A 176 3.02 9.70 2.81
N ARG A 177 1.72 9.84 3.07
CA ARG A 177 1.18 10.60 4.23
C ARG A 177 1.62 9.98 5.57
N VAL A 178 1.66 8.65 5.66
CA VAL A 178 2.13 7.95 6.86
C VAL A 178 3.63 8.09 7.02
N ALA A 179 4.43 7.81 5.99
CA ALA A 179 5.89 7.84 6.06
C ALA A 179 6.43 9.25 6.41
N LEU A 180 5.90 10.29 5.77
CA LEU A 180 6.31 11.69 6.03
C LEU A 180 6.09 12.11 7.48
N LYS A 181 5.02 11.61 8.14
CA LYS A 181 4.74 11.90 9.55
C LYS A 181 5.83 11.41 10.51
N PHE A 182 6.66 10.46 10.08
CA PHE A 182 7.72 9.87 10.90
C PHE A 182 9.12 10.06 10.32
N ALA A 183 9.27 10.94 9.32
CA ALA A 183 10.55 11.30 8.72
C ALA A 183 11.26 12.46 9.45
N GLU A 184 10.61 13.05 10.47
CA GLU A 184 11.19 13.99 11.45
C GLU A 184 11.87 13.24 12.61
#